data_AF-A0A1G4IUS0-F1
#
_entry.id   AF-A0A1G4IUS0-F1
#
_cell.length_a   1.000
_cell.length_b   1.000
_cell.length_c   1.000
_cell.angle_alpha   90.00
_cell.angle_beta   90.00
_cell.angle_gamma   90.00
#
_symmetry.space_group_name_H-M   'P 1'
#
loop_
_entity.id
_entity.type
_entity.pdbx_description
1 polymer ?
#
loop_
_entity_poly.entity_id
_entity_poly.type
_entity_poly.pdbx_seq_one_letter_code
_entity_poly.pdbx_strand_id
1 'polypeptide(L)'
;MSSFPRASSVSSSVPSTAGTTTENDRRRRDNLNDKIQALLELIPEEMFQDYYGRKDPAELENGQGTPGSIAFGTGSSASGIKMKGTGTKDGKPNKGQILTQAVEYITRLQAQVDARNREEVELILRLKELSKKISLPVNDINLANTSAEIALSKIGVGPLAGVSEDYFNQTESKETYGSLDQG
;
A
#
# COMPACT_ATOMS: atom_id res chain seq x y z
N MET A 1 28.12 -74.40 -31.94
CA MET A 1 27.81 -73.87 -30.60
C MET A 1 28.37 -72.46 -30.51
N SER A 2 27.52 -71.44 -30.55
CA SER A 2 27.90 -70.05 -30.19
C SER A 2 26.62 -69.22 -29.99
N SER A 3 26.03 -69.35 -28.80
CA SER A 3 24.95 -68.49 -28.33
C SER A 3 25.53 -67.16 -27.84
N PHE A 4 25.22 -66.06 -28.51
CA PHE A 4 25.49 -64.72 -28.01
C PHE A 4 24.52 -64.37 -26.87
N PRO A 5 24.97 -63.77 -25.75
CA PRO A 5 24.10 -63.41 -24.65
C PRO A 5 23.29 -62.15 -25.00
N ARG A 6 21.99 -62.20 -24.75
CA ARG A 6 21.06 -61.05 -24.88
C ARG A 6 21.40 -60.02 -23.81
N ALA A 7 21.74 -58.80 -24.22
CA ALA A 7 21.93 -57.67 -23.32
C ALA A 7 20.64 -57.42 -22.51
N SER A 8 20.76 -57.48 -21.19
CA SER A 8 19.74 -57.06 -20.23
C SER A 8 19.52 -55.56 -20.38
N SER A 9 18.30 -55.17 -20.74
CA SER A 9 17.87 -53.77 -20.75
C SER A 9 17.85 -53.25 -19.32
N VAL A 10 18.85 -52.45 -18.95
CA VAL A 10 18.82 -51.64 -17.73
C VAL A 10 17.77 -50.56 -17.92
N SER A 11 16.70 -50.63 -17.13
CA SER A 11 15.68 -49.58 -17.07
C SER A 11 16.32 -48.33 -16.46
N SER A 12 16.66 -47.33 -17.28
CA SER A 12 17.16 -46.04 -16.81
C SER A 12 15.99 -45.23 -16.25
N SER A 13 15.70 -45.41 -14.96
CA SER A 13 14.80 -44.53 -14.22
C SER A 13 15.50 -43.19 -13.99
N VAL A 14 15.48 -42.33 -15.00
CA VAL A 14 15.78 -40.90 -14.83
C VAL A 14 14.63 -40.32 -13.98
N PRO A 15 14.87 -39.74 -12.79
CA PRO A 15 13.80 -39.11 -12.03
C PRO A 15 13.22 -37.98 -12.88
N SER A 16 11.91 -38.03 -13.14
CA SER A 16 11.21 -36.99 -13.88
C SER A 16 11.29 -35.66 -13.13
N THR A 17 12.15 -34.75 -13.62
CA THR A 17 12.21 -33.33 -13.20
C THR A 17 10.87 -32.60 -13.38
N ALA A 18 9.88 -33.21 -14.04
CA ALA A 18 8.52 -32.69 -14.15
C ALA A 18 7.75 -32.62 -12.81
N GLY A 19 8.10 -33.43 -11.81
CA GLY A 19 7.43 -33.40 -10.50
C GLY A 19 7.78 -32.16 -9.68
N THR A 20 9.05 -31.77 -9.68
CA THR A 20 9.54 -30.62 -8.89
C THR A 20 9.07 -29.27 -9.43
N THR A 21 8.79 -29.14 -10.73
CA THR A 21 8.21 -27.92 -11.29
C THR A 21 6.75 -27.74 -10.89
N THR A 22 5.97 -28.83 -10.87
CA THR A 22 4.54 -28.77 -10.51
C THR A 22 4.31 -28.43 -9.03
N GLU A 23 5.12 -28.96 -8.13
CA GLU A 23 5.07 -28.64 -6.70
C GLU A 23 5.53 -27.21 -6.42
N ASN A 24 6.61 -26.77 -7.08
CA ASN A 24 7.08 -25.40 -6.97
C ASN A 24 6.06 -24.39 -7.51
N ASP A 25 5.38 -24.70 -8.62
CA ASP A 25 4.32 -23.86 -9.19
C ASP A 25 3.08 -23.82 -8.29
N ARG A 26 2.76 -24.92 -7.62
CA ARG A 26 1.73 -24.94 -6.59
C ARG A 26 2.10 -24.03 -5.42
N ARG A 27 3.30 -24.17 -4.86
CA ARG A 27 3.80 -23.30 -3.77
C ARG A 27 3.82 -21.83 -4.16
N ARG A 28 4.22 -21.50 -5.39
CA ARG A 28 4.20 -20.12 -5.91
C ARG A 28 2.80 -19.55 -5.98
N ARG A 29 1.83 -20.33 -6.47
CA ARG A 29 0.42 -19.91 -6.55
C ARG A 29 -0.19 -19.71 -5.16
N ASP A 30 0.10 -20.61 -4.23
CA ASP A 30 -0.39 -20.53 -2.86
C ASP A 30 0.20 -19.28 -2.16
N ASN A 31 1.52 -19.07 -2.25
CA ASN A 31 2.16 -17.86 -1.70
C ASN A 31 1.60 -16.56 -2.29
N LEU A 32 1.29 -16.54 -3.59
CA LEU A 32 0.67 -15.38 -4.24
C LEU A 32 -0.75 -15.13 -3.70
N ASN A 33 -1.52 -16.20 -3.50
CA ASN A 33 -2.88 -16.09 -2.96
C ASN A 33 -2.86 -15.55 -1.52
N ASP A 34 -1.93 -16.05 -0.69
CA ASP A 34 -1.76 -15.59 0.68
C ASP A 34 -1.43 -14.10 0.73
N LYS A 35 -0.55 -13.63 -0.17
CA LYS A 35 -0.22 -12.19 -0.28
C LYS A 35 -1.40 -11.34 -0.75
N ILE A 36 -2.20 -11.83 -1.69
CA ILE A 36 -3.42 -11.12 -2.14
C ILE A 36 -4.43 -11.04 -0.98
N GLN A 37 -4.52 -12.09 -0.16
CA GLN A 37 -5.42 -12.12 0.99
C GLN A 37 -4.94 -11.18 2.10
N ALA A 38 -3.64 -11.17 2.40
CA ALA A 38 -3.06 -10.20 3.33
C ALA A 38 -3.27 -8.75 2.84
N LEU A 39 -3.16 -8.52 1.54
CA LEU A 39 -3.42 -7.20 0.95
C LEU A 39 -4.86 -6.74 1.17
N LEU A 40 -5.84 -7.64 1.08
CA LEU A 40 -7.24 -7.34 1.40
C LEU A 40 -7.42 -6.90 2.86
N GLU A 41 -6.66 -7.47 3.80
CA GLU A 41 -6.74 -7.11 5.23
C GLU A 41 -6.13 -5.72 5.54
N LEU A 42 -5.18 -5.25 4.72
CA LEU A 42 -4.57 -3.93 4.89
C LEU A 42 -5.41 -2.79 4.29
N ILE A 43 -6.22 -3.09 3.28
CA ILE A 43 -7.03 -2.07 2.60
C ILE A 43 -8.30 -1.84 3.42
N PRO A 44 -8.60 -0.58 3.79
CA PRO A 44 -9.80 -0.27 4.56
C PRO A 44 -11.09 -0.72 3.87
N GLU A 45 -12.04 -1.24 4.65
CA GLU A 45 -13.31 -1.80 4.12
C GLU A 45 -14.12 -0.76 3.36
N GLU A 46 -13.97 0.54 3.68
CA GLU A 46 -14.64 1.61 2.95
C GLU A 46 -14.29 1.64 1.45
N MET A 47 -13.07 1.21 1.09
CA MET A 47 -12.61 1.14 -0.31
C MET A 47 -13.38 0.09 -1.13
N PHE A 48 -14.16 -0.78 -0.46
CA PHE A 48 -14.91 -1.84 -1.10
C PHE A 48 -16.43 -1.68 -1.01
N GLN A 49 -16.95 -0.56 -0.46
CA GLN A 49 -18.39 -0.34 -0.29
C GLN A 49 -19.18 -0.47 -1.60
N ASP A 50 -18.65 0.06 -2.71
CA ASP A 50 -19.28 -0.05 -4.04
C ASP A 50 -19.39 -1.50 -4.55
N TYR A 51 -18.56 -2.40 -4.02
CA TYR A 51 -18.58 -3.82 -4.36
C TYR A 51 -19.45 -4.64 -3.40
N TYR A 52 -19.56 -4.22 -2.13
CA TYR A 52 -20.42 -4.86 -1.13
C TYR A 52 -21.89 -4.43 -1.24
N GLY A 53 -22.16 -3.20 -1.67
CA GLY A 53 -23.51 -2.60 -1.75
C GLY A 53 -24.43 -3.21 -2.81
N ARG A 54 -23.95 -4.14 -3.65
CA ARG A 54 -24.80 -4.87 -4.61
C ARG A 54 -25.50 -6.09 -4.02
N LYS A 55 -25.72 -6.09 -2.70
CA LYS A 55 -26.36 -7.19 -1.98
C LYS A 55 -27.65 -6.79 -1.26
N ASP A 56 -28.30 -5.69 -1.65
CA ASP A 56 -29.71 -5.46 -1.29
C ASP A 56 -30.64 -5.85 -2.45
N PRO A 57 -31.30 -7.02 -2.39
CA PRO A 57 -32.45 -7.33 -3.24
C PRO A 57 -33.70 -6.51 -2.85
N ALA A 58 -33.64 -5.69 -1.79
CA ALA A 58 -34.77 -4.93 -1.27
C ALA A 58 -35.07 -3.61 -2.01
N GLU A 59 -34.15 -3.09 -2.84
CA GLU A 59 -34.37 -1.85 -3.62
C GLU A 59 -34.89 -2.09 -5.05
N LEU A 60 -35.33 -3.30 -5.39
CA LEU A 60 -35.91 -3.61 -6.70
C LEU A 60 -37.45 -3.76 -6.69
N GLU A 61 -38.11 -3.67 -5.52
CA GLU A 61 -39.56 -3.87 -5.42
C GLU A 61 -40.39 -2.59 -5.18
N ASN A 62 -39.80 -1.50 -4.68
CA ASN A 62 -40.55 -0.27 -4.35
C ASN A 62 -40.03 0.99 -5.08
N GLY A 63 -40.19 1.02 -6.40
CA GLY A 63 -39.78 2.15 -7.24
C GLY A 63 -40.84 2.61 -8.24
N GLN A 64 -42.12 2.56 -7.88
CA GLN A 64 -43.18 3.15 -8.69
C GLN A 64 -43.31 4.66 -8.37
N GLY A 65 -42.67 5.49 -9.20
CA GLY A 65 -43.17 6.83 -9.55
C GLY A 65 -42.52 8.06 -8.92
N THR A 66 -41.59 8.69 -9.65
CA THR A 66 -41.49 10.17 -9.73
C THR A 66 -40.93 10.60 -11.09
N PRO A 67 -41.73 11.23 -11.96
CA PRO A 67 -41.23 11.86 -13.18
C PRO A 67 -40.79 13.31 -12.87
N GLY A 68 -39.50 13.59 -13.06
CA GLY A 68 -39.01 14.96 -13.30
C GLY A 68 -38.52 15.76 -12.07
N SER A 69 -37.20 15.83 -11.91
CA SER A 69 -36.53 17.07 -11.51
C SER A 69 -35.07 17.10 -11.98
N ILE A 70 -34.92 17.62 -13.19
CA ILE A 70 -33.87 18.52 -13.70
C ILE A 70 -32.41 18.05 -13.67
N ALA A 71 -31.93 17.84 -14.89
CA ALA A 71 -30.55 17.92 -15.30
C ALA A 71 -29.92 19.30 -14.98
N PHE A 72 -28.73 19.28 -14.39
CA PHE A 72 -27.70 20.25 -14.76
C PHE A 72 -26.52 19.46 -15.33
N GLY A 73 -26.41 19.49 -16.66
CA GLY A 73 -25.30 18.87 -17.36
C GLY A 73 -24.15 19.85 -17.55
N THR A 74 -22.94 19.31 -17.56
CA THR A 74 -21.88 19.70 -18.50
C THR A 74 -21.01 18.48 -18.74
N GLY A 75 -20.91 18.12 -20.01
CA GLY A 75 -20.53 16.79 -20.44
C GLY A 75 -19.06 16.48 -20.28
N SER A 76 -18.77 15.18 -20.17
CA SER A 76 -17.61 14.54 -20.77
C SER A 76 -17.83 13.04 -20.80
N SER A 77 -17.90 12.50 -22.01
CA SER A 77 -17.47 11.14 -22.40
C SER A 77 -17.19 10.15 -21.26
N ALA A 78 -18.04 9.14 -21.09
CA ALA A 78 -17.57 7.82 -20.72
C ALA A 78 -18.61 6.74 -21.01
N SER A 79 -18.24 5.87 -21.93
CA SER A 79 -18.67 4.49 -22.10
C SER A 79 -19.39 3.91 -20.88
N GLY A 80 -20.61 3.41 -21.09
CA GLY A 80 -21.41 2.77 -20.06
C GLY A 80 -20.68 1.59 -19.43
N ILE A 81 -20.12 1.81 -18.24
CA ILE A 81 -19.60 0.74 -17.39
C ILE A 81 -20.81 0.12 -16.66
N LYS A 82 -21.52 -0.78 -17.35
CA LYS A 82 -22.35 -1.78 -16.69
C LYS A 82 -21.42 -2.78 -16.00
N MET A 83 -20.90 -2.47 -14.81
CA MET A 83 -20.21 -3.47 -13.98
C MET A 83 -21.24 -4.43 -13.40
N LYS A 84 -21.53 -5.51 -14.13
CA LYS A 84 -22.15 -6.75 -13.62
C LYS A 84 -21.39 -7.17 -12.35
N GLY A 85 -22.08 -7.51 -11.25
CA GLY A 85 -21.45 -7.88 -9.98
C GLY A 85 -20.36 -8.95 -10.16
N THR A 86 -19.11 -8.58 -9.89
CA THR A 86 -17.91 -9.40 -10.11
C THR A 86 -17.36 -10.01 -8.81
N GLY A 87 -18.09 -9.89 -7.70
CA GLY A 87 -17.74 -10.50 -6.42
C GLY A 87 -17.70 -12.03 -6.50
N THR A 88 -16.87 -12.64 -5.66
CA THR A 88 -16.83 -14.09 -5.49
C THR A 88 -18.14 -14.62 -4.92
N LYS A 89 -18.40 -15.95 -4.97
CA LYS A 89 -19.66 -16.55 -4.48
C LYS A 89 -20.00 -16.18 -3.02
N ASP A 90 -19.01 -15.79 -2.25
CA ASP A 90 -19.12 -15.39 -0.84
C ASP A 90 -19.45 -13.90 -0.65
N GLY A 91 -19.56 -13.12 -1.73
CA GLY A 91 -19.73 -11.67 -1.69
C GLY A 91 -18.45 -10.89 -1.38
N LYS A 92 -17.31 -11.59 -1.23
CA LYS A 92 -16.00 -10.98 -1.02
C LYS A 92 -15.42 -10.44 -2.34
N PRO A 93 -14.63 -9.34 -2.30
CA PRO A 93 -14.01 -8.77 -3.48
C PRO A 93 -13.11 -9.79 -4.19
N ASN A 94 -13.16 -9.79 -5.51
CA ASN A 94 -12.33 -10.63 -6.37
C ASN A 94 -10.87 -10.11 -6.36
N LYS A 95 -9.90 -10.99 -6.66
CA LYS A 95 -8.48 -10.65 -6.79
C LYS A 95 -8.23 -9.41 -7.63
N GLY A 96 -8.93 -9.27 -8.76
CA GLY A 96 -8.83 -8.07 -9.60
C GLY A 96 -9.24 -6.80 -8.85
N GLN A 97 -10.34 -6.86 -8.09
CA GLN A 97 -10.84 -5.73 -7.30
C GLN A 97 -9.90 -5.41 -6.13
N ILE A 98 -9.37 -6.43 -5.44
CA ILE A 98 -8.38 -6.25 -4.37
C ILE A 98 -7.16 -5.51 -4.90
N LEU A 99 -6.63 -5.93 -6.05
CA LEU A 99 -5.46 -5.29 -6.65
C LEU A 99 -5.73 -3.87 -7.13
N THR A 100 -6.91 -3.62 -7.73
CA THR A 100 -7.30 -2.26 -8.13
C THR A 100 -7.42 -1.34 -6.93
N GLN A 101 -8.13 -1.77 -5.88
CA GLN A 101 -8.31 -0.98 -4.67
C GLN A 101 -7.00 -0.80 -3.88
N ALA A 102 -6.08 -1.76 -3.95
CA ALA A 102 -4.75 -1.60 -3.38
C ALA A 102 -4.00 -0.42 -4.01
N VAL A 103 -4.01 -0.32 -5.34
CA VAL A 103 -3.34 0.77 -6.07
C VAL A 103 -3.98 2.10 -5.71
N GLU A 104 -5.31 2.18 -5.70
CA GLU A 104 -6.05 3.38 -5.33
C GLU A 104 -5.74 3.81 -3.89
N TYR A 105 -5.72 2.86 -2.95
CA TYR A 105 -5.40 3.14 -1.56
C TYR A 105 -3.96 3.63 -1.36
N ILE A 106 -2.98 3.04 -2.06
CA ILE A 106 -1.59 3.52 -2.05
C ILE A 106 -1.51 4.95 -2.58
N THR A 107 -2.18 5.26 -3.69
CA THR A 107 -2.22 6.63 -4.23
C THR A 107 -2.86 7.62 -3.25
N ARG A 108 -3.94 7.21 -2.56
CA ARG A 108 -4.56 8.02 -1.50
C ARG A 108 -3.59 8.30 -0.35
N LEU A 109 -2.88 7.27 0.12
CA LEU A 109 -1.89 7.41 1.19
C LEU A 109 -0.74 8.33 0.78
N GLN A 110 -0.22 8.18 -0.44
CA GLN A 110 0.81 9.06 -0.99
C GLN A 110 0.36 10.53 -1.00
N ALA A 111 -0.84 10.79 -1.49
CA ALA A 111 -1.41 12.15 -1.49
C ALA A 111 -1.61 12.70 -0.07
N GLN A 112 -1.98 11.86 0.90
CA GLN A 112 -2.12 12.25 2.30
C GLN A 112 -0.77 12.59 2.93
N VAL A 113 0.27 11.80 2.67
CA VAL A 113 1.64 12.09 3.11
C VAL A 113 2.10 13.43 2.54
N ASP A 114 1.91 13.66 1.24
CA ASP A 114 2.29 14.92 0.61
C ASP A 114 1.54 16.14 1.17
N ALA A 115 0.25 15.99 1.47
CA ALA A 115 -0.56 17.05 2.06
C ALA A 115 -0.06 17.42 3.46
N ARG A 116 0.21 16.42 4.30
CA ARG A 116 0.74 16.64 5.66
C ARG A 116 2.17 17.17 5.64
N ASN A 117 2.99 16.73 4.70
CA ASN A 117 4.34 17.25 4.52
C ASN A 117 4.31 18.76 4.19
N ARG A 118 3.41 19.20 3.31
CA ARG A 118 3.24 20.64 2.99
C ARG A 118 2.80 21.45 4.21
N GLU A 119 1.86 20.93 4.99
CA GLU A 119 1.38 21.57 6.22
C GLU A 119 2.52 21.69 7.25
N GLU A 120 3.31 20.64 7.42
CA GLU A 120 4.46 20.63 8.34
C GLU A 120 5.52 21.66 7.94
N VAL A 121 5.85 21.75 6.64
CA VAL A 121 6.77 22.79 6.12
C VAL A 121 6.27 24.19 6.47
N GLU A 122 4.97 24.45 6.29
CA GLU A 122 4.38 25.75 6.62
C GLU A 122 4.50 26.06 8.12
N LEU A 123 4.21 25.08 8.98
CA LEU A 123 4.34 25.22 10.43
C LEU A 123 5.78 25.48 10.86
N ILE A 124 6.75 24.77 10.28
CA ILE A 124 8.19 24.98 10.54
C ILE A 124 8.59 26.41 10.16
N LEU A 125 8.14 26.92 9.01
CA LEU A 125 8.44 28.28 8.57
C LEU A 125 7.83 29.33 9.52
N ARG A 126 6.57 29.16 9.91
CA ARG A 126 5.89 30.05 10.88
C ARG A 126 6.60 30.05 12.22
N LEU A 127 7.03 28.88 12.70
CA LEU A 127 7.74 28.74 13.97
C LEU A 127 9.12 29.41 13.92
N LYS A 128 9.86 29.27 12.81
CA LYS A 128 11.13 29.99 12.57
C LYS A 128 10.93 31.51 12.52
N GLU A 129 9.84 31.97 11.91
CA GLU A 129 9.53 33.40 11.88
C GLU A 129 9.21 33.93 13.28
N LEU A 130 8.44 33.18 14.06
CA LEU A 130 8.07 33.55 15.42
C LEU A 130 9.26 33.53 16.38
N SER A 131 10.13 32.53 16.30
CA SER A 131 11.35 32.45 17.12
C SER A 131 12.28 33.64 16.83
N LYS A 132 12.39 34.05 15.56
CA LYS A 132 13.13 35.25 15.17
C LYS A 132 12.53 36.53 15.77
N LYS A 133 11.20 36.65 15.82
CA LYS A 133 10.52 37.82 16.42
C LYS A 133 10.72 37.89 17.93
N ILE A 134 10.65 36.75 18.60
CA ILE A 134 10.76 36.65 20.07
C ILE A 134 12.25 36.66 20.51
N SER A 135 13.20 36.47 19.59
CA SER A 135 14.64 36.36 19.87
C SER A 135 14.98 35.25 20.88
N LEU A 136 14.15 34.21 20.94
CA LEU A 136 14.41 33.01 21.72
C LEU A 136 14.67 31.85 20.76
N PRO A 137 15.85 31.19 20.85
CA PRO A 137 16.10 30.01 20.05
C PRO A 137 15.24 28.84 20.53
N VAL A 138 14.56 28.18 19.59
CA VAL A 138 13.86 26.91 19.85
C VAL A 138 14.85 25.80 19.52
N ASN A 139 15.44 25.21 20.56
CA ASN A 139 16.40 24.11 20.39
C ASN A 139 15.74 22.75 20.54
N ASP A 140 14.67 22.64 21.32
CA ASP A 140 14.05 21.35 21.70
C ASP A 140 13.21 20.69 20.58
N ILE A 141 13.22 21.25 19.37
CA ILE A 141 12.37 20.80 18.25
C ILE A 141 13.19 20.80 16.96
N ASN A 142 13.10 19.69 16.21
CA ASN A 142 13.67 19.61 14.87
C ASN A 142 12.93 20.55 13.90
N LEU A 143 13.61 21.61 13.47
CA LEU A 143 13.14 22.57 12.47
C LEU A 143 13.86 22.42 11.13
N ALA A 144 14.76 21.44 10.99
CA ALA A 144 15.59 21.25 9.82
C ALA A 144 14.91 20.39 8.77
N ASN A 145 14.28 19.29 9.19
CA ASN A 145 13.70 18.29 8.30
C ASN A 145 12.27 17.94 8.75
N THR A 146 11.40 17.61 7.80
CA THR A 146 10.04 17.16 8.13
C THR A 146 10.02 15.71 8.60
N SER A 147 8.97 15.33 9.32
CA SER A 147 8.71 13.96 9.73
C SER A 147 8.66 13.00 8.53
N ALA A 148 8.13 13.45 7.39
CA ALA A 148 8.08 12.68 6.16
C ALA A 148 9.50 12.43 5.60
N GLU A 149 10.37 13.43 5.57
CA GLU A 149 11.75 13.26 5.09
C GLU A 149 12.55 12.26 5.94
N ILE A 150 12.32 12.26 7.26
CA ILE A 150 12.94 11.30 8.20
C ILE A 150 12.36 9.90 8.01
N ALA A 151 11.05 9.76 7.81
CA ALA A 151 10.45 8.44 7.60
C ALA A 151 10.82 7.84 6.24
N LEU A 152 10.87 8.67 5.19
CA LEU A 152 11.26 8.26 3.84
C LEU A 152 12.74 7.87 3.79
N SER A 153 13.62 8.53 4.55
CA SER A 153 15.04 8.16 4.59
C SER A 153 15.26 6.75 5.12
N LYS A 154 14.49 6.31 6.12
CA LYS A 154 14.56 4.95 6.69
C LYS A 154 14.24 3.85 5.69
N ILE A 155 13.38 4.15 4.71
CA ILE A 155 13.07 3.23 3.61
C ILE A 155 13.99 3.45 2.39
N GLY A 156 14.99 4.32 2.50
CA GLY A 156 15.96 4.61 1.44
C GLY A 156 15.44 5.55 0.35
N VAL A 157 14.44 6.38 0.65
CA VAL A 157 13.80 7.29 -0.30
C VAL A 157 14.03 8.74 0.12
N GLY A 158 14.29 9.62 -0.86
CA GLY A 158 14.40 11.07 -0.64
C GLY A 158 15.83 11.57 -0.39
N PRO A 159 16.01 12.89 -0.16
CA PRO A 159 17.34 13.52 -0.08
C PRO A 159 18.19 13.08 1.12
N LEU A 160 17.53 12.65 2.20
CA LEU A 160 18.19 12.14 3.41
C LEU A 160 18.48 10.63 3.34
N ALA A 161 18.19 9.96 2.22
CA ALA A 161 18.48 8.55 2.05
C ALA A 161 20.00 8.29 2.15
N GLY A 162 20.38 7.31 2.97
CA GLY A 162 21.78 6.94 3.18
C GLY A 162 22.51 7.75 4.26
N VAL A 163 21.86 8.75 4.87
CA VAL A 163 22.33 9.32 6.14
C VAL A 163 22.15 8.26 7.23
N SER A 164 23.21 7.95 7.98
CA SER A 164 23.17 6.91 9.02
C SER A 164 22.16 7.25 10.10
N GLU A 165 21.47 6.22 10.61
CA GLU A 165 20.46 6.36 11.67
C GLU A 165 21.06 6.98 12.95
N ASP A 166 22.37 6.81 13.14
CA ASP A 166 23.17 7.45 14.19
C ASP A 166 23.16 8.99 14.13
N TYR A 167 22.98 9.58 12.94
CA TYR A 167 22.91 11.04 12.77
C TYR A 167 21.62 11.63 13.36
N PHE A 168 20.52 10.89 13.28
CA PHE A 168 19.23 11.28 13.85
C PHE A 168 19.14 10.98 15.35
N ASN A 169 19.76 9.88 15.81
CA ASN A 169 19.82 9.54 17.24
C ASN A 169 20.75 10.49 18.03
N GLN A 170 21.80 11.03 17.39
CA GLN A 170 22.68 12.04 18.04
C GLN A 170 22.02 13.39 18.26
N THR A 171 21.05 13.79 17.42
CA THR A 171 20.28 15.02 17.64
C THR A 171 19.34 14.89 18.85
N GLU A 172 18.68 13.76 19.05
CA GLU A 172 17.81 13.54 20.22
C GLU A 172 18.60 13.39 21.54
N SER A 173 19.79 12.79 21.50
CA SER A 173 20.59 12.51 22.70
C SER A 173 21.48 13.67 23.17
N LYS A 174 21.82 14.65 22.31
CA LYS A 174 22.60 15.84 22.71
C LYS A 174 21.78 16.86 23.51
N GLU A 175 20.46 16.88 23.37
CA GLU A 175 19.60 17.85 24.08
C GLU A 175 19.35 17.45 25.55
N THR A 176 19.49 16.18 25.90
CA THR A 176 19.21 15.67 27.26
C THR A 176 20.35 15.94 28.27
N TYR A 177 21.57 16.24 27.83
CA TYR A 177 22.76 16.35 28.73
C TYR A 177 23.42 17.75 28.77
N GLY A 178 22.74 18.81 28.30
CA GLY A 178 23.31 20.17 28.26
C GLY A 178 23.00 21.10 29.45
N SER A 179 22.22 20.68 30.45
CA SER A 179 21.65 21.60 31.47
C SER A 179 22.11 21.38 32.93
N LEU A 180 23.32 20.86 33.16
CA LEU A 180 23.91 20.78 34.49
C LEU A 180 25.40 21.09 34.41
N ASP A 181 25.78 22.38 34.45
CA ASP A 181 26.92 22.90 35.23
C ASP A 181 27.13 24.41 34.97
N GLN A 182 26.51 25.28 35.79
CA GLN A 182 27.07 26.58 36.18
C GLN A 182 26.55 26.91 37.59
N GLY A 183 27.41 26.70 38.59
CA GLY A 183 27.21 27.10 39.99
C GLY A 183 28.45 26.82 40.82
#